data_AF-A0A7Z9R1W4-F1
#
_entry.id   AF-A0A7Z9R1W4-F1
#
_cell.length_a   1.000
_cell.length_b   1.000
_cell.length_c   1.000
_cell.angle_alpha   90.00
_cell.angle_beta   90.00
_cell.angle_gamma   90.00
#
_symmetry.space_group_name_H-M   'P 1'
#
loop_
_entity.id
_entity.type
_entity.pdbx_description
1 polymer ?
#
loop_
_entity_poly.entity_id
_entity_poly.type
_entity_poly.pdbx_seq_one_letter_code
_entity_poly.pdbx_strand_id
1 'polypeptide(L)'
;MKKLIIILGISLALSACGKSPAVKTGSEISDTPEWVQTMGLYKKGEGAIGSSPKSGLGSQVQREDATLSARNALAQNIDIKVQSAISQTRQRLIEQGIAGASELGTLQTQNAARGMVNQRLKNSRPIKQWKDPESEELYVWVTIEQVDLDRMAGDVHGKIIRKQLKEAGEQHKETIRDTFNEEFEKQFSR
;
A
#
# COMPACT_ATOMS: atom_id res chain seq x y z
N MET A 1 -19.08 81.98 19.50
CA MET A 1 -19.05 80.55 19.13
C MET A 1 -18.12 80.35 17.94
N LYS A 2 -16.88 79.90 18.18
CA LYS A 2 -15.89 79.35 17.21
C LYS A 2 -14.55 79.13 17.93
N LYS A 3 -13.86 78.02 17.59
CA LYS A 3 -12.45 77.58 17.80
C LYS A 3 -12.44 76.10 18.30
N LEU A 4 -12.09 75.07 17.52
CA LEU A 4 -10.83 74.61 16.89
C LEU A 4 -9.97 73.64 17.77
N ILE A 5 -9.91 72.38 17.29
CA ILE A 5 -8.85 71.32 17.31
C ILE A 5 -8.49 70.56 18.62
N ILE A 6 -8.38 69.22 18.50
CA ILE A 6 -7.27 68.27 18.85
C ILE A 6 -7.85 66.86 19.12
N ILE A 7 -7.85 65.93 18.15
CA ILE A 7 -6.95 64.75 17.97
C ILE A 7 -6.95 63.76 19.15
N LEU A 8 -7.29 62.47 18.88
CA LEU A 8 -6.50 61.24 19.16
C LEU A 8 -7.42 60.02 19.40
N GLY A 9 -7.18 58.91 18.70
CA GLY A 9 -7.73 57.60 19.09
C GLY A 9 -7.98 56.59 17.97
N ILE A 10 -6.90 56.02 17.42
CA ILE A 10 -6.91 54.81 16.58
C ILE A 10 -7.18 53.57 17.46
N SER A 11 -8.11 52.71 17.06
CA SER A 11 -8.13 51.28 17.39
C SER A 11 -9.05 50.56 16.39
N LEU A 12 -8.56 50.15 15.21
CA LEU A 12 -7.98 48.82 14.95
C LEU A 12 -8.82 47.67 15.54
N ALA A 13 -9.83 47.21 14.80
CA ALA A 13 -10.43 45.88 14.97
C ALA A 13 -9.95 45.01 13.79
N LEU A 14 -8.68 44.58 13.86
CA LEU A 14 -8.13 43.56 12.98
C LEU A 14 -8.03 42.25 13.77
N SER A 15 -8.58 41.20 13.16
CA SER A 15 -8.10 39.82 13.26
C SER A 15 -8.33 39.06 14.58
N ALA A 16 -9.56 38.62 14.81
CA ALA A 16 -9.80 37.37 15.51
C ALA A 16 -9.89 36.21 14.50
N CYS A 17 -8.78 35.93 13.81
CA CYS A 17 -8.60 34.67 13.12
C CYS A 17 -8.21 33.66 14.21
N GLY A 18 -9.22 32.99 14.78
CA GLY A 18 -9.02 32.00 15.82
C GLY A 18 -8.09 30.89 15.33
N LYS A 19 -7.00 30.67 16.06
CA LYS A 19 -6.10 29.53 15.89
C LYS A 19 -6.95 28.26 15.77
N SER A 20 -6.87 27.58 14.64
CA SER A 20 -7.25 26.17 14.58
C SER A 20 -6.49 25.43 15.68
N PRO A 21 -7.13 24.51 16.44
CA PRO A 21 -6.40 23.68 17.38
C PRO A 21 -5.33 22.93 16.60
N ALA A 22 -4.07 23.21 16.90
CA ALA A 22 -2.95 22.49 16.32
C ALA A 22 -3.12 21.03 16.71
N VAL A 23 -3.28 20.17 15.71
CA VAL A 23 -3.15 18.71 15.89
C VAL A 23 -1.76 18.51 16.52
N LYS A 24 -1.69 17.74 17.62
CA LYS A 24 -0.40 17.42 18.23
C LYS A 24 0.48 16.75 17.18
N THR A 25 1.63 17.35 16.89
CA THR A 25 2.68 16.70 16.10
C THR A 25 3.13 15.45 16.85
N GLY A 26 3.40 14.37 16.11
CA GLY A 26 3.88 13.12 16.69
C GLY A 26 5.35 13.18 17.10
N SER A 27 5.81 12.09 17.72
CA SER A 27 7.21 11.93 18.17
C SER A 27 8.22 12.15 17.04
N GLU A 28 9.42 12.61 17.38
CA GLU A 28 10.56 12.69 16.45
C GLU A 28 10.86 11.33 15.82
N ILE A 29 11.29 11.32 14.55
CA ILE A 29 11.53 10.08 13.79
C ILE A 29 12.54 9.16 14.50
N SER A 30 13.58 9.73 15.13
CA SER A 30 14.61 8.99 15.88
C SER A 30 14.05 8.17 17.03
N ASP A 31 12.91 8.60 17.58
CA ASP A 31 12.31 8.01 18.77
C ASP A 31 11.28 6.94 18.41
N THR A 32 10.97 6.81 17.12
CA THR A 32 10.08 5.76 16.61
C THR A 32 10.81 4.43 16.44
N PRO A 33 10.15 3.27 16.57
CA PRO A 33 10.76 1.98 16.29
C PRO A 33 11.31 1.88 14.86
N GLU A 34 12.41 1.15 14.65
CA GLU A 34 13.04 0.95 13.33
C GLU A 34 12.05 0.54 12.23
N TRP A 35 11.10 -0.34 12.55
CA TRP A 35 10.10 -0.78 11.57
C TRP A 35 9.20 0.37 11.12
N VAL A 36 8.89 1.34 11.99
CA VAL A 36 8.17 2.59 11.65
C VAL A 36 9.02 3.47 10.74
N GLN A 37 10.28 3.70 11.12
CA GLN A 37 11.22 4.51 10.34
C GLN A 37 11.45 3.95 8.93
N THR A 38 11.47 2.62 8.79
CA THR A 38 11.67 1.91 7.51
C THR A 38 10.37 1.62 6.77
N MET A 39 9.26 2.24 7.17
CA MET A 39 7.95 2.10 6.52
C MET A 39 7.47 0.65 6.40
N GLY A 40 7.84 -0.19 7.36
CA GLY A 40 7.43 -1.59 7.43
C GLY A 40 8.30 -2.54 6.60
N LEU A 41 9.54 -2.15 6.29
CA LEU A 41 10.49 -3.01 5.59
C LEU A 41 10.61 -4.39 6.25
N TYR A 42 10.23 -5.43 5.52
CA TYR A 42 10.29 -6.83 5.98
C TYR A 42 11.20 -7.67 5.09
N LYS A 43 12.24 -8.30 5.63
CA LYS A 43 13.25 -9.01 4.82
C LYS A 43 12.84 -10.43 4.39
N LYS A 44 11.80 -11.01 5.01
CA LYS A 44 11.34 -12.38 4.74
C LYS A 44 10.11 -12.43 3.83
N GLY A 45 9.81 -11.33 3.15
CA GLY A 45 8.63 -11.16 2.30
C GLY A 45 8.29 -9.69 2.14
N GLU A 46 7.01 -9.34 2.26
CA GLU A 46 6.56 -7.94 2.17
C GLU A 46 5.88 -7.48 3.45
N GLY A 47 6.03 -6.19 3.74
CA GLY A 47 5.45 -5.56 4.91
C GLY A 47 4.91 -4.18 4.59
N ALA A 48 3.93 -3.75 5.36
CA ALA A 48 3.39 -2.40 5.27
C ALA A 48 2.88 -1.93 6.63
N ILE A 49 2.90 -0.62 6.81
CA ILE A 49 2.36 0.04 7.99
C ILE A 49 1.05 0.71 7.64
N GLY A 50 0.12 0.66 8.59
CA GLY A 50 -1.01 1.57 8.64
C GLY A 50 -1.09 2.18 10.02
N SER A 51 -1.76 3.32 10.09
CA SER A 51 -1.98 4.02 11.35
C SER A 51 -3.45 4.39 11.53
N SER A 52 -3.83 4.66 12.77
CA SER A 52 -5.12 5.25 13.12
C SER A 52 -4.96 6.24 14.26
N PRO A 53 -5.49 7.47 14.14
CA PRO A 53 -5.43 8.47 15.19
C PRO A 53 -6.23 8.02 16.41
N LYS A 54 -5.93 8.60 17.58
CA LYS A 54 -6.74 8.35 18.78
C LYS A 54 -8.19 8.78 18.53
N SER A 55 -9.13 7.88 18.80
CA SER A 55 -10.56 8.16 18.75
C SER A 55 -11.22 8.00 20.12
N GLY A 56 -12.35 8.69 20.31
CA GLY A 56 -13.19 8.52 21.50
C GLY A 56 -13.96 7.19 21.55
N LEU A 57 -13.88 6.38 20.48
CA LEU A 57 -14.59 5.11 20.34
C LEU A 57 -13.88 3.93 21.03
N GLY A 58 -12.72 4.19 21.65
CA GLY A 58 -11.96 3.23 22.43
C GLY A 58 -10.81 2.57 21.64
N SER A 59 -9.93 1.92 22.39
CA SER A 59 -8.68 1.37 21.84
C SER A 59 -8.87 0.20 20.87
N GLN A 60 -10.01 -0.50 20.95
CA GLN A 60 -10.32 -1.59 20.04
C GLN A 60 -10.59 -1.09 18.62
N VAL A 61 -11.43 -0.06 18.47
CA VAL A 61 -11.72 0.54 17.16
C VAL A 61 -10.45 1.09 16.52
N GLN A 62 -9.62 1.78 17.32
CA GLN A 62 -8.32 2.28 16.83
C GLN A 62 -7.41 1.15 16.31
N ARG A 63 -7.36 0.00 17.00
CA ARG A 63 -6.60 -1.17 16.56
C ARG A 63 -7.14 -1.76 15.27
N GLU A 64 -8.46 -1.87 15.15
CA GLU A 64 -9.15 -2.39 13.97
C GLU A 64 -8.88 -1.50 12.75
N ASP A 65 -9.03 -0.18 12.91
CA ASP A 65 -8.78 0.81 11.87
C ASP A 65 -7.32 0.80 11.41
N ALA A 66 -6.36 0.84 12.35
CA ALA A 66 -4.94 0.82 12.02
C ALA A 66 -4.54 -0.51 11.32
N THR A 67 -5.09 -1.64 11.77
CA THR A 67 -4.87 -2.94 11.13
C THR A 67 -5.45 -2.97 9.72
N LEU A 68 -6.65 -2.45 9.52
CA LEU A 68 -7.29 -2.37 8.20
C LEU A 68 -6.49 -1.48 7.26
N SER A 69 -6.06 -0.31 7.74
CA SER A 69 -5.18 0.61 7.03
C SER A 69 -3.89 -0.09 6.58
N ALA A 70 -3.24 -0.83 7.49
CA ALA A 70 -2.00 -1.55 7.22
C ALA A 70 -2.19 -2.64 6.15
N ARG A 71 -3.29 -3.39 6.22
CA ARG A 71 -3.64 -4.42 5.24
C ARG A 71 -3.91 -3.84 3.86
N ASN A 72 -4.61 -2.69 3.80
CA ASN A 72 -4.87 -2.01 2.54
C ASN A 72 -3.57 -1.50 1.91
N ALA A 73 -2.66 -0.94 2.70
CA ALA A 73 -1.34 -0.53 2.22
C ALA A 73 -0.53 -1.72 1.70
N LEU A 74 -0.52 -2.85 2.42
CA LEU A 74 0.14 -4.08 1.98
C LEU A 74 -0.46 -4.59 0.66
N ALA A 75 -1.80 -4.57 0.53
CA ALA A 75 -2.49 -4.98 -0.68
C ALA A 75 -2.18 -4.10 -1.87
N GLN A 76 -2.15 -2.79 -1.67
CA GLN A 76 -1.79 -1.85 -2.73
C GLN A 76 -0.35 -2.07 -3.20
N ASN A 77 0.61 -2.21 -2.27
CA ASN A 77 2.02 -2.44 -2.61
C ASN A 77 2.21 -3.74 -3.41
N ILE A 78 1.54 -4.82 -3.00
CA ILE A 78 1.62 -6.11 -3.68
C ILE A 78 0.89 -6.06 -5.03
N ASP A 79 -0.28 -5.42 -5.12
CA ASP A 79 -1.00 -5.26 -6.39
C ASP A 79 -0.12 -4.56 -7.42
N ILE A 80 0.48 -3.42 -7.07
CA ILE A 80 1.37 -2.67 -7.96
C ILE A 80 2.50 -3.57 -8.49
N LYS A 81 3.15 -4.34 -7.62
CA LYS A 81 4.21 -5.28 -7.99
C LYS A 81 3.69 -6.40 -8.89
N VAL A 82 2.55 -7.00 -8.58
CA VAL A 82 1.93 -8.06 -9.41
C VAL A 82 1.56 -7.53 -10.79
N GLN A 83 0.94 -6.35 -10.88
CA GLN A 83 0.60 -5.75 -12.17
C GLN A 83 1.85 -5.41 -12.99
N SER A 84 2.91 -4.91 -12.33
CA SER A 84 4.20 -4.67 -12.96
C SER A 84 4.77 -5.98 -13.55
N ALA A 85 4.79 -7.07 -12.77
CA ALA A 85 5.25 -8.38 -13.23
C ALA A 85 4.44 -8.90 -14.43
N ILE A 86 3.10 -8.77 -14.39
CA ILE A 86 2.22 -9.15 -15.52
C ILE A 86 2.53 -8.28 -16.76
N SER A 87 2.74 -6.98 -16.58
CA SER A 87 3.04 -6.06 -17.68
C SER A 87 4.38 -6.38 -18.34
N GLN A 88 5.42 -6.66 -17.56
CA GLN A 88 6.74 -7.05 -18.08
C GLN A 88 6.69 -8.43 -18.75
N THR A 89 5.95 -9.37 -18.16
CA THR A 89 5.70 -10.68 -18.76
C THR A 89 5.04 -10.52 -20.12
N ARG A 90 3.97 -9.72 -20.20
CA ARG A 90 3.29 -9.41 -21.45
C ARG A 90 4.26 -8.90 -22.51
N GLN A 91 5.11 -7.93 -22.17
CA GLN A 91 6.06 -7.35 -23.09
C GLN A 91 7.02 -8.41 -23.65
N ARG A 92 7.61 -9.23 -22.78
CA ARG A 92 8.51 -10.32 -23.18
C ARG A 92 7.82 -11.38 -24.04
N LEU A 93 6.58 -11.76 -23.71
CA LEU A 93 5.82 -12.73 -24.50
C LEU A 93 5.46 -12.17 -25.90
N ILE A 94 5.17 -10.87 -26.03
CA ILE A 94 4.97 -10.21 -27.33
C ILE A 94 6.26 -10.26 -28.16
N GLU A 95 7.41 -9.95 -27.55
CA GLU A 95 8.71 -9.99 -28.22
C GLU A 95 9.09 -11.41 -28.68
N GLN A 96 8.66 -12.42 -27.93
CA GLN A 96 8.84 -13.84 -28.27
C GLN A 96 7.82 -14.35 -29.31
N GLY A 97 6.86 -13.52 -29.75
CA GLY A 97 5.84 -13.90 -30.71
C GLY A 97 4.76 -14.84 -30.16
N ILE A 98 4.59 -14.90 -28.83
CA ILE A 98 3.58 -15.75 -28.20
C ILE A 98 2.19 -15.14 -28.40
N ALA A 99 1.33 -15.86 -29.11
CA ALA A 99 -0.03 -15.43 -29.42
C ALA A 99 -0.86 -15.18 -28.16
N GLY A 100 -1.73 -14.17 -28.20
CA GLY A 100 -2.61 -13.82 -27.09
C GLY A 100 -1.95 -13.04 -25.95
N ALA A 101 -0.63 -12.77 -26.00
CA ALA A 101 0.07 -12.01 -24.96
C ALA A 101 -0.56 -10.62 -24.69
N SER A 102 -1.20 -10.00 -25.68
CA SER A 102 -1.96 -8.76 -25.53
C SER A 102 -3.09 -8.86 -24.48
N GLU A 103 -3.69 -10.04 -24.30
CA GLU A 103 -4.80 -10.28 -23.35
C GLU A 103 -4.39 -10.08 -21.89
N LEU A 104 -3.09 -10.21 -21.59
CA LEU A 104 -2.57 -9.98 -20.25
C LEU A 104 -2.67 -8.51 -19.80
N GLY A 105 -2.76 -7.58 -20.75
CA GLY A 105 -2.91 -6.15 -20.48
C GLY A 105 -4.36 -5.71 -20.29
N THR A 106 -5.34 -6.61 -20.42
CA THR A 106 -6.76 -6.25 -20.33
C THR A 106 -7.17 -5.96 -18.89
N LEU A 107 -8.17 -5.07 -18.73
CA LEU A 107 -8.77 -4.78 -17.41
C LEU A 107 -9.29 -6.05 -16.72
N GLN A 108 -9.77 -7.03 -17.47
CA GLN A 108 -10.22 -8.30 -16.92
C GLN A 108 -9.08 -9.06 -16.22
N THR A 109 -7.92 -9.17 -16.86
CA THR A 109 -6.73 -9.81 -16.28
C THR A 109 -6.24 -9.05 -15.05
N GLN A 110 -6.16 -7.73 -15.15
CA GLN A 110 -5.71 -6.87 -14.04
C GLN A 110 -6.64 -7.00 -12.82
N ASN A 111 -7.95 -7.02 -13.04
CA ASN A 111 -8.94 -7.18 -11.96
C ASN A 111 -8.95 -8.60 -11.37
N ALA A 112 -8.72 -9.63 -12.18
CA ALA A 112 -8.55 -11.00 -11.67
C ALA A 112 -7.31 -11.10 -10.77
N ALA A 113 -6.20 -10.46 -11.16
CA ALA A 113 -4.98 -10.41 -10.36
C ALA A 113 -5.19 -9.67 -9.03
N ARG A 114 -5.86 -8.50 -9.07
CA ARG A 114 -6.28 -7.77 -7.86
C ARG A 114 -7.13 -8.63 -6.92
N GLY A 115 -8.10 -9.35 -7.48
CA GLY A 115 -8.96 -10.26 -6.71
C GLY A 115 -8.15 -11.34 -6.00
N MET A 116 -7.14 -11.91 -6.68
CA MET A 116 -6.23 -12.90 -6.10
C MET A 116 -5.38 -12.32 -4.97
N VAL A 117 -4.77 -11.15 -5.17
CA VAL A 117 -3.97 -10.45 -4.16
C VAL A 117 -4.81 -10.20 -2.90
N ASN A 118 -5.99 -9.61 -3.07
CA ASN A 118 -6.90 -9.32 -1.96
C ASN A 118 -7.33 -10.59 -1.21
N GLN A 119 -7.59 -11.70 -1.93
CA GLN A 119 -7.94 -12.98 -1.30
C GLN A 119 -6.82 -13.51 -0.42
N ARG A 120 -5.55 -13.45 -0.89
CA ARG A 120 -4.40 -13.94 -0.12
C ARG A 120 -4.07 -13.06 1.09
N LEU A 121 -4.31 -11.76 0.99
CA LEU A 121 -3.99 -10.81 2.05
C LEU A 121 -5.00 -10.76 3.19
N LYS A 122 -6.16 -11.40 3.06
CA LYS A 122 -7.06 -11.65 4.20
C LYS A 122 -6.36 -12.34 5.37
N ASN A 123 -5.31 -13.11 5.10
CA ASN A 123 -4.54 -13.84 6.10
C ASN A 123 -3.27 -13.11 6.56
N SER A 124 -3.00 -11.89 6.07
CA SER A 124 -1.87 -11.08 6.54
C SER A 124 -1.99 -10.81 8.04
N ARG A 125 -0.85 -10.95 8.73
CA ARG A 125 -0.79 -10.95 10.20
C ARG A 125 -0.19 -9.64 10.70
N PRO A 126 -0.82 -8.97 11.68
CA PRO A 126 -0.13 -7.91 12.42
C PRO A 126 1.02 -8.54 13.23
N ILE A 127 2.23 -8.00 13.10
CA ILE A 127 3.41 -8.48 13.84
C ILE A 127 3.74 -7.54 14.99
N LYS A 128 3.59 -6.23 14.80
CA LYS A 128 3.90 -5.23 15.84
C LYS A 128 2.87 -4.11 15.84
N GLN A 129 2.72 -3.50 17.01
CA GLN A 129 1.97 -2.27 17.20
C GLN A 129 2.84 -1.30 17.99
N TRP A 130 2.75 -0.02 17.68
CA TRP A 130 3.40 1.05 18.44
C TRP A 130 2.45 2.22 18.52
N LYS A 131 2.27 2.75 19.73
CA LYS A 131 1.45 3.93 19.97
C LYS A 131 2.39 5.09 20.21
N ASP A 132 2.26 6.14 19.42
CA ASP A 132 3.00 7.37 19.61
C ASP A 132 2.62 8.00 20.97
N PRO A 133 3.58 8.24 21.88
CA PRO A 133 3.30 8.82 23.18
C PRO A 133 2.76 10.27 23.12
N GLU A 134 3.06 11.02 22.04
CA GLU A 134 2.69 12.43 21.92
C GLU A 134 1.33 12.62 21.26
N SER A 135 1.16 12.03 20.07
CA SER A 135 -0.07 12.13 19.28
C SER A 135 -1.13 11.09 19.67
N GLU A 136 -0.73 10.04 20.38
CA GLU A 136 -1.55 8.86 20.67
C GLU A 136 -2.03 8.09 19.43
N GLU A 137 -1.46 8.38 18.26
CA GLU A 137 -1.68 7.63 17.04
C GLU A 137 -1.11 6.21 17.17
N LEU A 138 -1.87 5.24 16.68
CA LEU A 138 -1.50 3.84 16.73
C LEU A 138 -1.03 3.38 15.37
N TYR A 139 0.21 2.91 15.29
CA TYR A 139 0.82 2.31 14.13
C TYR A 139 0.77 0.79 14.25
N VAL A 140 0.40 0.11 13.17
CA VAL A 140 0.35 -1.35 13.06
C VAL A 140 1.17 -1.78 11.86
N TRP A 141 2.05 -2.76 12.07
CA TRP A 141 2.83 -3.38 11.02
C TRP A 141 2.26 -4.75 10.67
N VAL A 142 1.92 -4.95 9.41
CA VAL A 142 1.49 -6.24 8.87
C VAL A 142 2.50 -6.77 7.86
N THR A 143 2.58 -8.09 7.72
CA THR A 143 3.44 -8.73 6.73
C THR A 143 2.77 -9.90 6.04
N ILE A 144 3.40 -10.30 4.93
CA ILE A 144 3.22 -11.57 4.24
C ILE A 144 4.60 -12.21 4.04
N GLU A 145 4.68 -13.52 4.27
CA GLU A 145 5.93 -14.28 4.11
C GLU A 145 6.21 -14.59 2.63
N GLN A 146 7.48 -14.79 2.28
CA GLN A 146 7.91 -15.12 0.92
C GLN A 146 7.19 -16.36 0.38
N VAL A 147 7.03 -17.40 1.21
CA VAL A 147 6.33 -18.63 0.81
C VAL A 147 4.88 -18.37 0.36
N ASP A 148 4.22 -17.35 0.91
CA ASP A 148 2.87 -16.98 0.51
C ASP A 148 2.84 -16.13 -0.75
N LEU A 149 3.88 -15.33 -0.99
CA LEU A 149 4.13 -14.63 -2.26
C LEU A 149 4.40 -15.63 -3.39
N ASP A 150 5.23 -16.66 -3.15
CA ASP A 150 5.52 -17.69 -4.15
C ASP A 150 4.26 -18.48 -4.52
N ARG A 151 3.43 -18.82 -3.52
CA ARG A 151 2.11 -19.43 -3.75
C ARG A 151 1.16 -18.49 -4.50
N MET A 152 1.30 -17.18 -4.32
CA MET A 152 0.51 -16.19 -5.05
C MET A 152 0.97 -16.13 -6.51
N ALA A 153 2.27 -16.12 -6.77
CA ALA A 153 2.82 -16.18 -8.12
C ALA A 153 2.31 -17.42 -8.88
N GLY A 154 2.38 -18.60 -8.25
CA GLY A 154 1.85 -19.83 -8.84
C GLY A 154 0.35 -19.76 -9.17
N ASP A 155 -0.45 -19.13 -8.32
CA ASP A 155 -1.88 -18.94 -8.55
C ASP A 155 -2.16 -17.93 -9.66
N VAL A 156 -1.44 -16.81 -9.70
CA VAL A 156 -1.57 -15.79 -10.77
C VAL A 156 -1.19 -16.42 -12.11
N HIS A 157 -0.06 -17.11 -12.17
CA HIS A 157 0.35 -17.83 -13.37
C HIS A 157 -0.71 -18.86 -13.80
N GLY A 158 -1.07 -19.79 -12.93
CA GLY A 158 -1.88 -20.95 -13.29
C GLY A 158 -3.35 -20.64 -13.55
N LYS A 159 -3.94 -19.72 -12.76
CA LYS A 159 -5.39 -19.43 -12.80
C LYS A 159 -5.74 -18.20 -13.61
N ILE A 160 -4.79 -17.30 -13.83
CA ILE A 160 -5.03 -16.03 -14.54
C ILE A 160 -4.28 -16.03 -15.86
N ILE A 161 -2.95 -15.98 -15.85
CA ILE A 161 -2.13 -15.81 -17.06
C ILE A 161 -2.37 -16.96 -18.03
N ARG A 162 -2.17 -18.21 -17.59
CA ARG A 162 -2.36 -19.39 -18.45
C ARG A 162 -3.76 -19.46 -19.04
N LYS A 163 -4.78 -19.17 -18.23
CA LYS A 163 -6.18 -19.22 -18.65
C LYS A 163 -6.49 -18.18 -19.73
N GLN A 164 -5.88 -16.99 -19.64
CA GLN A 164 -6.07 -15.94 -20.64
C GLN A 164 -5.38 -16.23 -21.97
N LEU A 165 -4.24 -16.93 -21.93
CA LEU A 165 -3.48 -17.29 -23.13
C LEU A 165 -4.01 -18.52 -23.87
N LYS A 166 -5.04 -19.20 -23.35
CA LYS A 166 -5.74 -20.34 -23.99
C LYS A 166 -4.75 -21.39 -24.53
N GLU A 167 -4.76 -21.64 -25.85
CA GLU A 167 -3.91 -22.62 -26.52
C GLU A 167 -2.42 -22.32 -26.36
N ALA A 168 -2.02 -21.05 -26.48
CA ALA A 168 -0.64 -20.63 -26.23
C ALA A 168 -0.23 -20.85 -24.77
N GLY A 169 -1.19 -20.74 -23.84
CA GLY A 169 -1.00 -21.07 -22.42
C GLY A 169 -0.65 -22.54 -22.17
N GLU A 170 -1.12 -23.46 -23.01
CA GLU A 170 -0.78 -24.88 -22.91
C GLU A 170 0.47 -25.23 -23.72
N GLN A 171 0.63 -24.67 -24.93
CA GLN A 171 1.78 -24.92 -25.81
C GLN A 171 3.10 -24.35 -25.26
N HIS A 172 3.06 -23.18 -24.61
CA HIS A 172 4.23 -22.48 -24.09
C HIS A 172 4.24 -22.41 -22.56
N LYS A 173 3.61 -23.37 -21.90
CA LYS A 173 3.38 -23.37 -20.45
C LYS A 173 4.65 -23.09 -19.63
N GLU A 174 5.75 -23.77 -19.96
CA GLU A 174 7.03 -23.59 -19.23
C GLU A 174 7.61 -22.21 -19.48
N THR A 175 7.69 -21.77 -20.74
CA THR A 175 8.18 -20.43 -21.11
C THR A 175 7.39 -19.32 -20.43
N ILE A 176 6.05 -19.42 -20.40
CA ILE A 176 5.17 -18.43 -19.76
C ILE A 176 5.38 -18.43 -18.25
N ARG A 177 5.44 -19.61 -17.63
CA ARG A 177 5.69 -19.76 -16.19
C ARG A 177 7.01 -19.13 -15.80
N ASP A 178 8.08 -19.49 -16.50
CA ASP A 178 9.43 -19.10 -16.15
C ASP A 178 9.62 -17.60 -16.38
N THR A 179 9.10 -17.08 -17.50
CA THR A 179 9.07 -15.63 -17.76
C THR A 179 8.31 -14.87 -16.67
N PHE A 180 7.12 -15.35 -16.28
CA PHE A 180 6.35 -14.69 -15.22
C PHE A 180 7.03 -14.76 -13.86
N ASN A 181 7.58 -15.91 -13.49
CA ASN A 181 8.28 -16.07 -12.22
C ASN A 181 9.51 -15.17 -12.14
N GLU A 182 10.31 -15.07 -13.22
CA GLU A 182 11.43 -14.15 -13.29
C GLU A 182 10.99 -12.69 -13.08
N GLU A 183 9.93 -12.25 -13.78
CA GLU A 183 9.45 -10.88 -13.64
C GLU A 183 8.82 -10.63 -12.26
N PHE A 184 8.12 -11.62 -11.71
CA PHE A 184 7.58 -11.55 -10.35
C PHE A 184 8.71 -11.44 -9.33
N GLU A 185 9.68 -12.36 -9.35
CA GLU A 185 10.83 -12.33 -8.45
C GLU A 185 11.55 -10.98 -8.50
N LYS A 186 11.77 -10.38 -9.68
CA LYS A 186 12.35 -9.04 -9.79
C LYS A 186 11.58 -7.94 -9.05
N GLN A 187 10.26 -8.03 -8.96
CA GLN A 187 9.46 -7.02 -8.24
C GLN A 187 9.53 -7.18 -6.71
N PHE A 188 9.83 -8.39 -6.24
CA PHE A 188 9.85 -8.75 -4.82
C PHE A 188 11.28 -8.93 -4.26
N SER A 189 12.27 -9.10 -5.13
CA SER A 189 13.69 -9.05 -4.77
C SER A 189 14.07 -7.62 -4.41
N ARG A 190 14.73 -7.45 -3.27
CA ARG A 190 15.30 -6.17 -2.81
C ARG A 190 16.81 -6.21 -2.94
#